data_AF-A0A8M8UT18-F1
#
_entry.id   AF-A0A8M8UT18-F1
#
_cell.length_a   1.000
_cell.length_b   1.000
_cell.length_c   1.000
_cell.angle_alpha   90.00
_cell.angle_beta   90.00
_cell.angle_gamma   90.00
#
_symmetry.space_group_name_H-M   'P 1'
#
loop_
_entity.id
_entity.type
_entity.pdbx_description
1 polymer ?
#
loop_
_entity_poly.entity_id
_entity_poly.type
_entity_poly.pdbx_seq_one_letter_code
_entity_poly.pdbx_strand_id
1 'polypeptide(L)'
;MISVIRLNGLLHCDNNCALKEIARQLCLEHHLMFSKMASYDDNSQFLLSMLRECGLAHKTIVFVLDEFDLFTQGKQRLLYSLLDAMQSITSQAVVVGVSCRLDADQLLEKRVRSRFSHRKLLFLPPSREDCQRLVEHILLLPTDSSLPNDYTAAFNAKLLNILADEKFKGIIDTLCYSDSSVGHLLRFLFSAICHMDMNSGFLSVKNFKSALRSMQRQPKLEALKDCSVLELYILVCMKRLEVKELELCNFNSIMKEYKSIHDTFQTSDYYARNVCLRAFEHLLERALISFEDNKGHGQSAEFRPVKLVISWHELHQGLKSHRSCPAILHKLMDREG
;
A
#
# COMPACT_ATOMS: atom_id res chain seq x y z
N MET A 1 2.61 -38.00 -5.89
CA MET A 1 2.03 -36.96 -6.77
C MET A 1 1.36 -35.94 -5.86
N ILE A 2 1.64 -34.65 -6.04
CA ILE A 2 1.16 -33.58 -5.15
C ILE A 2 0.10 -32.77 -5.90
N SER A 3 -1.03 -32.58 -5.23
CA SER A 3 -2.18 -31.77 -5.67
C SER A 3 -2.19 -30.47 -4.87
N VAL A 4 -2.37 -29.32 -5.52
CA VAL A 4 -2.29 -28.01 -4.85
C VAL A 4 -3.58 -27.24 -5.05
N ILE A 5 -4.26 -26.98 -3.94
CA ILE A 5 -5.53 -26.26 -3.92
C ILE A 5 -5.28 -24.89 -3.31
N ARG A 6 -5.59 -23.83 -4.04
CA ARG A 6 -5.37 -22.45 -3.59
C ARG A 6 -6.69 -21.74 -3.37
N LEU A 7 -6.83 -21.13 -2.20
CA LEU A 7 -7.95 -20.27 -1.84
C LEU A 7 -7.41 -18.92 -1.38
N ASN A 8 -8.10 -17.87 -1.78
CA ASN A 8 -7.84 -16.50 -1.35
C ASN A 8 -9.01 -15.97 -0.50
N GLY A 9 -8.73 -15.46 0.69
CA GLY A 9 -9.74 -14.97 1.63
C GLY A 9 -10.54 -13.77 1.14
N LEU A 10 -9.98 -12.94 0.24
CA LEU A 10 -10.66 -11.80 -0.37
C LEU A 10 -11.66 -12.24 -1.44
N LEU A 11 -11.37 -13.33 -2.16
CA LEU A 11 -12.26 -13.87 -3.20
C LEU A 11 -13.31 -14.82 -2.61
N HIS A 12 -12.96 -15.55 -1.56
CA HIS A 12 -13.78 -16.62 -1.00
C HIS A 12 -14.23 -16.32 0.44
N CYS A 13 -14.78 -15.12 0.66
CA CYS A 13 -15.29 -14.74 1.98
C CYS A 13 -16.48 -15.62 2.43
N ASP A 14 -17.27 -16.15 1.49
CA ASP A 14 -18.35 -17.08 1.79
C ASP A 14 -17.84 -18.53 1.82
N ASN A 15 -18.16 -19.25 2.90
CA ASN A 15 -17.82 -20.66 3.09
C ASN A 15 -18.34 -21.54 1.94
N ASN A 16 -19.50 -21.21 1.38
CA ASN A 16 -20.08 -21.95 0.25
C ASN A 16 -19.24 -21.77 -1.02
N CYS A 17 -18.81 -20.54 -1.30
CA CYS A 17 -17.96 -20.23 -2.44
C CYS A 17 -16.60 -20.93 -2.30
N ALA A 18 -16.00 -20.88 -1.10
CA ALA A 18 -14.73 -21.54 -0.82
C ALA A 18 -14.78 -23.07 -1.04
N LEU A 19 -15.81 -23.75 -0.51
CA LEU A 19 -15.95 -25.21 -0.71
C LEU A 19 -16.22 -25.58 -2.17
N LYS A 20 -17.04 -24.79 -2.88
CA LYS A 20 -17.27 -25.02 -4.32
C LYS A 20 -15.97 -24.87 -5.11
N GLU A 21 -15.13 -23.92 -4.75
CA GLU A 21 -13.83 -23.74 -5.41
C GLU A 21 -12.86 -24.88 -5.11
N ILE A 22 -12.82 -25.38 -3.87
CA ILE A 22 -12.07 -26.59 -3.51
C ILE A 22 -12.53 -27.78 -4.38
N ALA A 23 -13.83 -28.02 -4.43
CA ALA A 23 -14.40 -29.12 -5.23
C ALA A 23 -14.08 -28.96 -6.71
N ARG A 24 -14.13 -27.73 -7.25
CA ARG A 24 -13.77 -27.43 -8.64
C ARG A 24 -12.31 -27.75 -8.93
N GLN A 25 -11.37 -27.32 -8.07
CA GLN A 25 -9.94 -27.56 -8.25
C GLN A 25 -9.61 -29.06 -8.13
N LEU A 26 -10.20 -29.77 -7.16
CA LEU A 26 -10.07 -31.22 -7.02
C LEU A 26 -10.61 -31.98 -8.24
N CYS A 27 -11.81 -31.63 -8.72
CA CYS A 27 -12.37 -32.29 -9.89
C CYS A 27 -11.50 -32.09 -11.14
N LEU A 28 -10.92 -30.90 -11.32
CA LEU A 28 -10.03 -30.63 -12.44
C LEU A 28 -8.73 -31.45 -12.37
N GLU A 29 -8.10 -31.53 -11.20
CA GLU A 29 -6.87 -32.32 -11.05
C GLU A 29 -7.12 -33.82 -11.24
N HIS A 30 -8.27 -34.32 -10.77
CA HIS A 30 -8.63 -35.74 -10.83
C HIS A 30 -9.46 -36.14 -12.07
N HIS A 31 -9.67 -35.22 -13.02
CA HIS A 31 -10.48 -35.43 -14.24
C HIS A 31 -11.91 -35.91 -13.97
N LEU A 32 -12.52 -35.42 -12.88
CA LEU A 32 -13.89 -35.72 -12.48
C LEU A 32 -14.86 -34.63 -12.99
N MET A 33 -16.13 -34.99 -13.14
CA MET A 33 -17.17 -34.03 -13.51
C MET A 33 -17.56 -33.16 -12.31
N PHE A 34 -17.44 -31.85 -12.47
CA PHE A 34 -17.82 -30.88 -11.43
C PHE A 34 -19.31 -30.49 -11.56
N SER A 35 -20.07 -30.62 -10.47
CA SER A 35 -21.46 -30.17 -10.40
C SER A 35 -21.57 -28.80 -9.73
N LYS A 36 -21.98 -27.78 -10.49
CA LYS A 36 -22.20 -26.41 -9.97
C LYS A 36 -23.39 -26.30 -8.99
N MET A 37 -24.32 -27.26 -9.06
CA MET A 37 -25.57 -27.27 -8.29
C MET A 37 -25.44 -27.97 -6.92
N ALA A 38 -24.28 -28.56 -6.60
CA ALA A 38 -24.08 -29.25 -5.34
C ALA A 38 -24.25 -28.33 -4.12
N SER A 39 -24.91 -28.84 -3.08
CA SER A 39 -25.11 -28.13 -1.81
C SER A 39 -23.80 -28.07 -0.99
N TYR A 40 -23.79 -27.29 0.09
CA TYR A 40 -22.63 -27.24 1.00
C TYR A 40 -22.31 -28.61 1.58
N ASP A 41 -23.33 -29.35 2.01
CA ASP A 41 -23.17 -30.65 2.66
C ASP A 41 -22.67 -31.70 1.67
N ASP A 42 -23.17 -31.68 0.43
CA ASP A 42 -22.68 -32.58 -0.63
C ASP A 42 -21.21 -32.31 -0.96
N ASN A 43 -20.82 -31.02 -1.08
CA ASN A 43 -19.43 -30.65 -1.34
C ASN A 43 -18.50 -31.01 -0.17
N SER A 44 -18.98 -30.91 1.08
CA SER A 44 -18.24 -31.31 2.27
C SER A 44 -18.03 -32.83 2.34
N GLN A 45 -19.08 -33.62 2.05
CA GLN A 45 -18.95 -35.08 1.98
C GLN A 45 -18.05 -35.52 0.83
N PHE A 46 -18.16 -34.86 -0.33
CA PHE A 46 -17.28 -35.09 -1.48
C PHE A 46 -15.81 -34.80 -1.12
N LEU A 47 -15.54 -33.69 -0.43
CA LEU A 47 -14.20 -33.37 0.04
C LEU A 47 -13.64 -34.47 0.96
N LEU A 48 -14.45 -34.95 1.91
CA LEU A 48 -14.07 -36.03 2.82
C LEU A 48 -13.79 -37.35 2.09
N SER A 49 -14.63 -37.72 1.12
CA SER A 49 -14.42 -38.94 0.33
C SER A 49 -13.15 -38.84 -0.52
N MET A 50 -12.94 -37.69 -1.18
CA MET A 50 -11.75 -37.44 -1.99
C MET A 50 -10.47 -37.47 -1.17
N LEU A 51 -10.47 -36.87 0.03
CA LEU A 51 -9.31 -36.91 0.93
C LEU A 51 -8.97 -38.34 1.37
N ARG A 52 -9.98 -39.18 1.65
CA ARG A 52 -9.79 -40.59 2.00
C ARG A 52 -9.22 -41.39 0.83
N GLU A 53 -9.78 -41.23 -0.36
CA GLU A 53 -9.30 -41.92 -1.57
C GLU A 53 -7.87 -41.51 -1.93
N CYS A 54 -7.55 -40.21 -1.83
CA CYS A 54 -6.19 -39.72 -2.05
C CYS A 54 -5.21 -40.28 -1.03
N GLY A 55 -5.64 -40.41 0.23
CA GLY A 55 -4.87 -41.07 1.28
C GLY A 55 -4.53 -42.52 0.95
N LEU A 56 -5.50 -43.31 0.50
CA LEU A 56 -5.30 -44.70 0.06
C LEU A 56 -4.40 -44.79 -1.18
N ALA A 57 -4.50 -43.82 -2.08
CA ALA A 57 -3.69 -43.76 -3.30
C ALA A 57 -2.29 -43.14 -3.09
N HIS A 58 -1.89 -42.85 -1.85
CA HIS A 58 -0.63 -42.16 -1.51
C HIS A 58 -0.41 -40.84 -2.29
N LYS A 59 -1.50 -40.10 -2.52
CA LYS A 59 -1.48 -38.76 -3.12
C LYS A 59 -1.59 -37.72 -2.02
N THR A 60 -0.72 -36.72 -2.06
CA THR A 60 -0.69 -35.65 -1.05
C THR A 60 -1.42 -34.42 -1.58
N ILE A 61 -2.35 -33.89 -0.78
CA ILE A 61 -3.09 -32.66 -1.11
C ILE A 61 -2.58 -31.52 -0.23
N VAL A 62 -2.21 -30.40 -0.85
CA VAL A 62 -1.76 -29.19 -0.17
C VAL A 62 -2.80 -28.09 -0.38
N PHE A 63 -3.42 -27.65 0.70
CA PHE A 63 -4.31 -26.49 0.73
C PHE A 63 -3.51 -25.25 1.10
N VAL A 64 -3.52 -24.24 0.23
CA VAL A 64 -2.93 -22.93 0.48
C VAL A 64 -4.06 -21.92 0.68
N LEU A 65 -4.13 -21.33 1.87
CA LEU A 65 -5.12 -20.35 2.27
C LEU A 65 -4.45 -18.97 2.37
N ASP A 66 -4.53 -18.18 1.32
CA ASP A 66 -4.07 -16.80 1.28
C ASP A 66 -5.07 -15.90 2.04
N GLU A 67 -4.57 -14.89 2.75
CA GLU A 67 -5.34 -14.03 3.67
C GLU A 67 -6.14 -14.82 4.72
N PHE A 68 -5.44 -15.72 5.42
CA PHE A 68 -6.00 -16.69 6.36
C PHE A 68 -6.93 -16.08 7.42
N ASP A 69 -6.61 -14.87 7.91
CA ASP A 69 -7.39 -14.15 8.91
C ASP A 69 -8.83 -13.86 8.46
N LEU A 70 -9.08 -13.73 7.16
CA LEU A 70 -10.44 -13.54 6.64
C LEU A 70 -11.30 -14.80 6.78
N PHE A 71 -10.71 -15.99 6.68
CA PHE A 71 -11.42 -17.26 6.91
C PHE A 71 -11.77 -17.49 8.39
N THR A 72 -11.15 -16.74 9.30
CA THR A 72 -11.45 -16.80 10.73
C THR A 72 -12.68 -15.97 11.12
N GLN A 73 -13.25 -15.19 10.20
CA GLN A 73 -14.44 -14.38 10.48
C GLN A 73 -15.71 -15.25 10.55
N GLY A 74 -16.58 -14.96 11.52
CA GLY A 74 -17.86 -15.66 11.67
C GLY A 74 -17.72 -17.09 12.22
N LYS A 75 -18.48 -18.04 11.65
CA LYS A 75 -18.67 -19.41 12.21
C LYS A 75 -17.58 -20.43 11.84
N GLN A 76 -16.50 -20.02 11.18
CA GLN A 76 -15.30 -20.83 10.83
C GLN A 76 -15.60 -22.27 10.33
N ARG A 77 -16.67 -22.44 9.55
CA ARG A 77 -17.15 -23.79 9.16
C ARG A 77 -16.19 -24.50 8.22
N LEU A 78 -15.66 -23.76 7.25
CA LEU A 78 -14.65 -24.25 6.31
C LEU A 78 -13.39 -24.76 7.04
N LEU A 79 -12.81 -23.92 7.92
CA LEU A 79 -11.61 -24.26 8.67
C LEU A 79 -11.84 -25.46 9.59
N TYR A 80 -12.99 -25.51 10.27
CA TYR A 80 -13.37 -26.66 11.08
C TYR A 80 -13.43 -27.94 10.23
N SER A 81 -14.13 -27.91 9.09
CA SER A 81 -14.30 -29.08 8.21
C SER A 81 -12.96 -29.56 7.64
N LEU A 82 -12.09 -28.66 7.18
CA LEU A 82 -10.78 -29.01 6.66
C LEU A 82 -9.87 -29.62 7.72
N LEU A 83 -9.73 -28.95 8.88
CA LEU A 83 -8.84 -29.44 9.94
C LEU A 83 -9.35 -30.72 10.61
N ASP A 84 -10.67 -30.89 10.74
CA ASP A 84 -11.27 -32.12 11.26
C ASP A 84 -11.05 -33.29 10.29
N ALA A 85 -11.20 -33.06 8.98
CA ALA A 85 -10.89 -34.06 7.95
C ALA A 85 -9.44 -34.55 8.04
N MET A 86 -8.50 -33.64 8.30
CA MET A 86 -7.07 -33.94 8.40
C MET A 86 -6.68 -34.73 9.65
N GLN A 87 -7.46 -34.67 10.74
CA GLN A 87 -7.19 -35.45 11.94
C GLN A 87 -7.50 -36.94 11.77
N SER A 88 -8.23 -37.32 10.72
CA SER A 88 -8.46 -38.72 10.40
C SER A 88 -7.17 -39.37 9.89
N ILE A 89 -6.78 -40.51 10.51
CA ILE A 89 -5.48 -41.19 10.42
C ILE A 89 -5.10 -41.64 8.99
N THR A 90 -6.01 -41.51 8.01
CA THR A 90 -5.81 -41.96 6.63
C THR A 90 -5.47 -40.84 5.64
N SER A 91 -5.46 -39.56 6.05
CA SER A 91 -5.33 -38.43 5.11
C SER A 91 -3.90 -37.89 5.01
N GLN A 92 -3.27 -37.95 3.83
CA GLN A 92 -2.02 -37.24 3.54
C GLN A 92 -2.31 -35.83 3.03
N ALA A 93 -2.76 -34.93 3.91
CA ALA A 93 -3.08 -33.55 3.55
C ALA A 93 -2.27 -32.54 4.39
N VAL A 94 -2.02 -31.37 3.82
CA VAL A 94 -1.32 -30.25 4.47
C VAL A 94 -2.14 -28.98 4.24
N VAL A 95 -2.32 -28.17 5.29
CA VAL A 95 -2.90 -26.83 5.20
C VAL A 95 -1.82 -25.80 5.52
N VAL A 96 -1.63 -24.86 4.60
CA VAL A 96 -0.72 -23.72 4.74
C VAL A 96 -1.58 -22.46 4.74
N GLY A 97 -1.70 -21.82 5.90
CA GLY A 97 -2.35 -20.51 6.03
C GLY A 97 -1.32 -19.38 5.94
N VAL A 98 -1.55 -18.42 5.07
CA VAL A 98 -0.72 -17.22 4.89
C VAL A 98 -1.51 -16.00 5.36
N SER A 99 -0.97 -15.24 6.31
CA SER A 99 -1.55 -13.98 6.77
C SER A 99 -0.46 -13.01 7.19
N CYS A 100 -0.72 -11.72 7.06
CA CYS A 100 0.14 -10.66 7.59
C CYS A 100 -0.09 -10.43 9.11
N ARG A 101 -1.16 -10.98 9.67
CA ARG A 101 -1.56 -10.76 11.06
C ARG A 101 -0.85 -11.71 12.01
N LEU A 102 -0.18 -11.17 13.03
CA LEU A 102 0.62 -11.96 13.98
C LEU A 102 -0.24 -12.77 14.96
N ASP A 103 -1.44 -12.32 15.30
CA ASP A 103 -2.39 -12.94 16.22
C ASP A 103 -3.47 -13.76 15.50
N ALA A 104 -3.24 -14.16 14.24
CA ALA A 104 -4.21 -14.91 13.43
C ALA A 104 -4.64 -16.25 14.09
N ASP A 105 -3.77 -16.86 14.89
CA ASP A 105 -4.05 -18.08 15.66
C ASP A 105 -5.01 -17.84 16.84
N GLN A 106 -5.04 -16.62 17.38
CA GLN A 106 -5.94 -16.24 18.48
C GLN A 106 -7.38 -16.02 18.00
N LEU A 107 -7.56 -15.73 16.71
CA LEU A 107 -8.88 -15.58 16.09
C LEU A 107 -9.62 -16.92 15.96
N LEU A 108 -8.91 -18.05 16.04
CA LEU A 108 -9.50 -19.37 15.91
C LEU A 108 -10.39 -19.71 17.11
N GLU A 109 -11.62 -20.14 16.83
CA GLU A 109 -12.53 -20.68 17.85
C GLU A 109 -11.88 -21.87 18.55
N LYS A 110 -12.20 -22.10 19.84
CA LYS A 110 -11.62 -23.18 20.65
C LYS A 110 -11.65 -24.55 19.94
N ARG A 111 -12.73 -24.87 19.23
CA ARG A 111 -12.90 -26.14 18.50
C ARG A 111 -12.00 -26.29 17.27
N VAL A 112 -11.66 -25.18 16.59
CA VAL A 112 -10.76 -25.16 15.43
C VAL A 112 -9.32 -25.13 15.92
N ARG A 113 -9.04 -24.29 16.91
CA ARG A 113 -7.72 -24.15 17.54
C ARG A 113 -7.21 -25.47 18.13
N SER A 114 -8.09 -26.25 18.78
CA SER A 114 -7.75 -27.58 19.29
C SER A 114 -7.25 -28.54 18.20
N ARG A 115 -7.65 -28.32 16.95
CA ARG A 115 -7.26 -29.16 15.80
C ARG A 115 -6.06 -28.63 15.02
N PHE A 116 -5.63 -27.42 15.34
CA PHE A 116 -4.47 -26.80 14.72
C PHE A 116 -3.18 -27.33 15.34
N SER A 117 -2.17 -27.58 14.52
CA SER A 117 -0.88 -28.14 14.98
C SER A 117 -0.01 -27.14 15.75
N HIS A 118 -0.48 -25.90 15.93
CA HIS A 118 0.22 -24.80 16.60
C HIS A 118 1.60 -24.46 16.00
N ARG A 119 1.88 -24.92 14.77
CA ARG A 119 3.12 -24.60 14.07
C ARG A 119 2.94 -23.29 13.31
N LYS A 120 3.70 -22.27 13.70
CA LYS A 120 3.72 -20.95 13.06
C LYS A 120 5.12 -20.66 12.56
N LEU A 121 5.23 -20.35 11.28
CA LEU A 121 6.45 -19.84 10.67
C LEU A 121 6.33 -18.31 10.57
N LEU A 122 7.24 -17.61 11.23
CA LEU A 122 7.28 -16.14 11.19
C LEU A 122 8.31 -15.71 10.15
N PHE A 123 7.87 -14.92 9.18
CA PHE A 123 8.76 -14.28 8.21
C PHE A 123 9.03 -12.85 8.68
N LEU A 124 10.26 -12.61 9.12
CA LEU A 124 10.73 -11.28 9.50
C LEU A 124 11.20 -10.52 8.25
N PRO A 125 11.14 -9.17 8.25
CA PRO A 125 11.75 -8.39 7.18
C PRO A 125 13.25 -8.71 7.06
N PRO A 126 13.81 -8.67 5.85
CA PRO A 126 15.23 -8.93 5.61
C PRO A 126 16.11 -7.96 6.39
N SER A 127 17.26 -8.46 6.84
CA SER A 127 18.32 -7.61 7.38
C SER A 127 18.94 -6.74 6.27
N ARG A 128 19.76 -5.76 6.66
CA ARG A 128 20.50 -4.91 5.70
C ARG A 128 21.39 -5.75 4.80
N GLU A 129 22.08 -6.72 5.37
CA GLU A 129 22.97 -7.64 4.66
C GLU A 129 22.18 -8.51 3.67
N ASP A 130 21.00 -8.98 4.07
CA ASP A 130 20.12 -9.75 3.19
C ASP A 130 19.55 -8.88 2.06
N CYS A 131 19.18 -7.63 2.33
CA CYS A 131 18.80 -6.67 1.28
C CYS A 131 19.91 -6.48 0.26
N GLN A 132 21.17 -6.31 0.70
CA GLN A 132 22.31 -6.18 -0.21
C GLN A 132 22.49 -7.43 -1.07
N ARG A 133 22.44 -8.62 -0.47
CA ARG A 133 22.50 -9.90 -1.20
C ARG A 133 21.35 -10.06 -2.19
N LEU A 134 20.13 -9.64 -1.81
CA LEU A 134 18.97 -9.66 -2.69
C LEU A 134 19.16 -8.72 -3.88
N VAL A 135 19.62 -7.48 -3.66
CA VAL A 135 19.92 -6.55 -4.75
C VAL A 135 20.95 -7.13 -5.71
N GLU A 136 22.03 -7.68 -5.18
CA GLU A 136 23.08 -8.32 -5.96
C GLU A 136 22.51 -9.47 -6.80
N HIS A 137 21.78 -10.39 -6.18
CA HIS A 137 21.17 -11.52 -6.87
C HIS A 137 20.11 -11.11 -7.91
N ILE A 138 19.34 -10.05 -7.67
CA ILE A 138 18.28 -9.58 -8.58
C ILE A 138 18.88 -8.86 -9.80
N LEU A 139 19.95 -8.08 -9.60
CA LEU A 139 20.52 -7.25 -10.66
C LEU A 139 21.65 -7.91 -11.45
N LEU A 140 22.37 -8.89 -10.87
CA LEU A 140 23.41 -9.61 -11.59
C LEU A 140 22.81 -10.42 -12.73
N LEU A 141 23.42 -10.29 -13.91
CA LEU A 141 23.05 -11.07 -15.07
C LEU A 141 23.64 -12.49 -14.96
N PRO A 142 22.84 -13.55 -15.17
CA PRO A 142 23.33 -14.92 -15.10
C PRO A 142 24.33 -15.19 -16.23
N THR A 143 25.41 -15.91 -15.91
CA THR A 143 26.48 -16.26 -16.86
C THR A 143 26.03 -17.23 -17.94
N ASP A 144 25.00 -18.03 -17.66
CA ASP A 144 24.44 -19.03 -18.58
C ASP A 144 23.33 -18.46 -19.48
N SER A 145 23.25 -17.12 -19.59
CA SER A 145 22.22 -16.46 -20.39
C SER A 145 22.55 -16.45 -21.88
N SER A 146 21.53 -16.23 -22.70
CA SER A 146 21.67 -15.99 -24.16
C SER A 146 22.32 -14.65 -24.51
N LEU A 147 22.77 -13.88 -23.51
CA LEU A 147 23.37 -12.57 -23.68
C LEU A 147 24.86 -12.67 -24.02
N PRO A 148 25.45 -11.68 -24.73
CA PRO A 148 26.88 -11.69 -25.01
C PRO A 148 27.72 -11.69 -23.72
N ASN A 149 28.64 -12.66 -23.60
CA ASN A 149 29.47 -12.85 -22.40
C ASN A 149 30.28 -11.60 -22.02
N ASP A 150 30.81 -10.88 -23.02
CA ASP A 150 31.58 -9.65 -22.79
C ASP A 150 30.74 -8.55 -22.15
N TYR A 151 29.48 -8.42 -22.58
CA TYR A 151 28.53 -7.47 -22.02
C TYR A 151 28.12 -7.88 -20.60
N THR A 152 27.81 -9.15 -20.39
CA THR A 152 27.46 -9.70 -19.06
C THR A 152 28.58 -9.46 -18.05
N ALA A 153 29.83 -9.74 -18.43
CA ALA A 153 31.00 -9.48 -17.58
C ALA A 153 31.18 -7.98 -17.29
N ALA A 154 31.08 -7.12 -18.30
CA ALA A 154 31.21 -5.67 -18.13
C ALA A 154 30.09 -5.07 -17.27
N PHE A 155 28.86 -5.53 -17.46
CA PHE A 155 27.69 -5.09 -16.70
C PHE A 155 27.82 -5.50 -15.24
N ASN A 156 28.12 -6.77 -14.97
CA ASN A 156 28.27 -7.30 -13.61
C ASN A 156 29.43 -6.62 -12.88
N ALA A 157 30.58 -6.40 -13.54
CA ALA A 157 31.72 -5.69 -12.94
C ALA A 157 31.35 -4.25 -12.55
N LYS A 158 30.62 -3.54 -13.43
CA LYS A 158 30.16 -2.17 -13.14
C LYS A 158 29.12 -2.14 -12.02
N LEU A 159 28.23 -3.12 -11.97
CA LEU A 159 27.22 -3.26 -10.93
C LEU A 159 27.89 -3.50 -9.57
N LEU A 160 28.86 -4.41 -9.47
CA LEU A 160 29.59 -4.67 -8.23
C LEU A 160 30.31 -3.41 -7.71
N ASN A 161 30.89 -2.62 -8.62
CA ASN A 161 31.47 -1.31 -8.26
C ASN A 161 30.42 -0.33 -7.71
N ILE A 162 29.19 -0.36 -8.22
CA ILE A 162 28.08 0.46 -7.69
C ILE A 162 27.62 -0.04 -6.33
N LEU A 163 27.48 -1.35 -6.14
CA LEU A 163 27.08 -1.94 -4.86
C LEU A 163 28.11 -1.66 -3.76
N ALA A 164 29.38 -1.56 -4.12
CA ALA A 164 30.46 -1.18 -3.21
C ALA A 164 30.49 0.32 -2.84
N ASP A 165 29.87 1.20 -3.64
CA ASP A 165 29.87 2.66 -3.42
C ASP A 165 29.09 3.04 -2.15
N GLU A 166 29.72 3.81 -1.26
CA GLU A 166 29.10 4.35 -0.04
C GLU A 166 27.86 5.20 -0.34
N LYS A 167 27.82 5.90 -1.48
CA LYS A 167 26.64 6.67 -1.89
C LYS A 167 25.45 5.76 -2.18
N PHE A 168 25.69 4.59 -2.76
CA PHE A 168 24.65 3.61 -3.03
C PHE A 168 24.18 2.95 -1.73
N LYS A 169 25.10 2.58 -0.84
CA LYS A 169 24.75 2.07 0.51
C LYS A 169 23.87 3.06 1.27
N GLY A 170 24.19 4.35 1.25
CA GLY A 170 23.34 5.38 1.87
C GLY A 170 21.94 5.50 1.25
N ILE A 171 21.78 5.24 -0.05
CA ILE A 171 20.47 5.18 -0.71
C ILE A 171 19.66 3.98 -0.21
N ILE A 172 20.28 2.80 -0.13
CA ILE A 172 19.64 1.59 0.40
C ILE A 172 19.29 1.75 1.88
N ASP A 173 20.16 2.38 2.68
CA ASP A 173 19.89 2.63 4.10
C ASP A 173 18.68 3.56 4.28
N THR A 174 18.57 4.60 3.44
CA THR A 174 17.40 5.51 3.43
C THR A 174 16.12 4.77 3.03
N LEU A 175 16.22 3.86 2.06
CA LEU A 175 15.11 3.03 1.60
C LEU A 175 14.63 2.10 2.72
N CYS A 176 15.54 1.32 3.31
CA CYS A 176 15.24 0.35 4.36
C CYS A 176 14.78 1.00 5.67
N TYR A 177 15.24 2.22 5.97
CA TYR A 177 14.71 3.00 7.11
C TYR A 177 13.23 3.36 6.93
N SER A 178 12.80 3.59 5.68
CA SER A 178 11.41 3.93 5.36
C SER A 178 10.51 2.69 5.31
N ASP A 179 10.94 1.66 4.57
CA ASP A 179 10.23 0.40 4.38
C ASP A 179 11.25 -0.71 4.08
N SER A 180 11.32 -1.72 4.95
CA SER A 180 12.23 -2.86 4.82
C SER A 180 11.65 -4.04 4.03
N SER A 181 10.47 -3.88 3.43
CA SER A 181 9.84 -4.94 2.66
C SER A 181 10.57 -5.21 1.33
N VAL A 182 10.66 -6.49 0.96
CA VAL A 182 11.22 -6.92 -0.33
C VAL A 182 10.42 -6.35 -1.50
N GLY A 183 9.10 -6.19 -1.35
CA GLY A 183 8.25 -5.59 -2.38
C GLY A 183 8.60 -4.13 -2.67
N HIS A 184 8.90 -3.35 -1.63
CA HIS A 184 9.38 -1.97 -1.79
C HIS A 184 10.74 -1.93 -2.49
N LEU A 185 11.67 -2.81 -2.09
CA LEU A 185 12.96 -2.96 -2.75
C LEU A 185 12.83 -3.30 -4.24
N LEU A 186 11.98 -4.27 -4.60
CA LEU A 186 11.75 -4.65 -6.00
C LEU A 186 11.20 -3.49 -6.84
N ARG A 187 10.25 -2.72 -6.30
CA ARG A 187 9.73 -1.52 -6.98
C ARG A 187 10.80 -0.47 -7.18
N PHE A 188 11.69 -0.30 -6.20
CA PHE A 188 12.85 0.59 -6.30
C PHE A 188 13.83 0.16 -7.39
N LEU A 189 14.22 -1.11 -7.41
CA LEU A 189 15.12 -1.66 -8.42
C LEU A 189 14.51 -1.56 -9.82
N PHE A 190 13.22 -1.88 -9.96
CA PHE A 190 12.50 -1.73 -11.21
C PHE A 190 12.52 -0.27 -11.69
N SER A 191 12.22 0.69 -10.80
CA SER A 191 12.29 2.12 -11.12
C SER A 191 13.70 2.55 -11.52
N ALA A 192 14.75 2.04 -10.87
CA ALA A 192 16.13 2.33 -11.22
C ALA A 192 16.49 1.86 -12.63
N ILE A 193 16.01 0.67 -13.02
CA ILE A 193 16.18 0.13 -14.39
C ILE A 193 15.40 0.98 -15.40
N CYS A 194 14.19 1.42 -15.10
CA CYS A 194 13.41 2.30 -16.00
C CYS A 194 14.11 3.64 -16.28
N HIS A 195 14.94 4.13 -15.36
CA HIS A 195 15.73 5.35 -15.56
C HIS A 195 17.06 5.11 -16.29
N MET A 196 17.38 3.87 -16.68
CA MET A 196 18.61 3.54 -17.39
C MET A 196 18.65 4.21 -18.76
N ASP A 197 19.81 4.75 -19.13
CA ASP A 197 20.00 5.31 -20.46
C ASP A 197 20.21 4.19 -21.47
N MET A 198 19.26 4.05 -22.40
CA MET A 198 19.27 3.04 -23.46
C MET A 198 20.49 3.15 -24.38
N ASN A 199 21.08 4.34 -24.52
CA ASN A 199 22.28 4.52 -25.34
C ASN A 199 23.51 3.92 -24.67
N SER A 200 23.60 4.05 -23.34
CA SER A 200 24.71 3.51 -22.57
C SER A 200 24.55 2.01 -22.30
N GLY A 201 23.31 1.53 -22.12
CA GLY A 201 23.02 0.16 -21.72
C GLY A 201 23.46 -0.21 -20.30
N PHE A 202 23.97 0.73 -19.50
CA PHE A 202 24.53 0.43 -18.19
C PHE A 202 23.86 1.22 -17.06
N LEU A 203 23.70 0.58 -15.90
CA LEU A 203 23.29 1.25 -14.68
C LEU A 203 24.39 2.19 -14.15
N SER A 204 23.93 3.23 -13.45
CA SER A 204 24.76 4.20 -12.75
C SER A 204 24.10 4.61 -11.43
N VAL A 205 24.90 5.14 -10.50
CA VAL A 205 24.39 5.64 -9.21
C VAL A 205 23.35 6.75 -9.39
N LYS A 206 23.39 7.49 -10.51
CA LYS A 206 22.39 8.53 -10.83
C LYS A 206 21.00 7.91 -11.04
N ASN A 207 20.90 6.73 -11.65
CA ASN A 207 19.61 6.07 -11.89
C ASN A 207 18.93 5.70 -10.56
N PHE A 208 19.70 5.16 -9.61
CA PHE A 208 19.21 4.85 -8.26
C PHE A 208 18.80 6.11 -7.47
N LYS A 209 19.53 7.22 -7.62
CA LYS A 209 19.14 8.51 -7.03
C LYS A 209 17.83 9.04 -7.61
N SER A 210 17.66 8.95 -8.92
CA SER A 210 16.41 9.36 -9.59
C SER A 210 15.24 8.46 -9.16
N ALA A 211 15.45 7.15 -9.05
CA ALA A 211 14.46 6.21 -8.56
C ALA A 211 14.03 6.52 -7.12
N LEU A 212 14.98 6.79 -6.22
CA LEU A 212 14.67 7.16 -4.83
C LEU A 212 13.80 8.43 -4.78
N ARG A 213 14.16 9.47 -5.55
CA ARG A 213 13.37 10.71 -5.64
C ARG A 213 11.97 10.48 -6.19
N SER A 214 11.82 9.59 -7.17
CA SER A 214 10.52 9.24 -7.74
C SER A 214 9.63 8.48 -6.76
N MET A 215 10.22 7.71 -5.84
CA MET A 215 9.46 6.97 -4.82
C MET A 215 9.12 7.83 -3.62
N GLN A 216 9.98 8.78 -3.25
CA GLN A 216 9.77 9.72 -2.14
C GLN A 216 9.01 10.98 -2.57
N ARG A 217 8.03 10.84 -3.50
CA ARG A 217 7.17 11.96 -3.88
C ARG A 217 6.28 12.37 -2.71
N GLN A 218 6.04 13.67 -2.60
CA GLN A 218 5.18 14.25 -1.57
C GLN A 218 3.96 14.90 -2.25
N PRO A 219 2.86 14.16 -2.44
CA PRO A 219 1.71 14.63 -3.25
C PRO A 219 1.12 15.94 -2.74
N LYS A 220 1.04 16.13 -1.42
CA LYS A 220 0.55 17.37 -0.81
C LYS A 220 1.46 18.57 -1.13
N LEU A 221 2.78 18.39 -1.06
CA LEU A 221 3.74 19.44 -1.40
C LEU A 221 3.73 19.76 -2.90
N GLU A 222 3.57 18.76 -3.75
CA GLU A 222 3.42 18.95 -5.19
C GLU A 222 2.13 19.72 -5.52
N ALA A 223 1.01 19.36 -4.89
CA ALA A 223 -0.25 20.09 -5.05
C ALA A 223 -0.13 21.55 -4.61
N LEU A 224 0.63 21.84 -3.55
CA LEU A 224 0.91 23.22 -3.09
C LEU A 224 1.75 24.02 -4.09
N LYS A 225 2.65 23.37 -4.85
CA LYS A 225 3.45 24.03 -5.90
C LYS A 225 2.61 24.42 -7.12
N ASP A 226 1.51 23.72 -7.35
CA ASP A 226 0.60 23.92 -8.47
C ASP A 226 -0.69 24.64 -8.06
N CYS A 227 -0.72 25.24 -6.86
CA CYS A 227 -1.86 26.04 -6.38
C CYS A 227 -1.90 27.43 -7.04
N SER A 228 -3.09 27.97 -7.21
CA SER A 228 -3.22 29.38 -7.60
C SER A 228 -2.81 30.31 -6.45
N VAL A 229 -2.42 31.54 -6.76
CA VAL A 229 -2.07 32.53 -5.73
C VAL A 229 -3.22 32.74 -4.74
N LEU A 230 -4.47 32.74 -5.22
CA LEU A 230 -5.67 32.85 -4.38
C LEU A 230 -5.83 31.64 -3.44
N GLU A 231 -5.58 30.43 -3.92
CA GLU A 231 -5.58 29.23 -3.08
C GLU A 231 -4.54 29.30 -1.98
N LEU A 232 -3.34 29.81 -2.28
CA LEU A 232 -2.29 30.03 -1.28
C LEU A 232 -2.72 31.07 -0.23
N TYR A 233 -3.40 32.17 -0.62
CA TYR A 233 -3.98 33.11 0.32
C TYR A 233 -5.00 32.45 1.25
N ILE A 234 -5.92 31.65 0.69
CA ILE A 234 -6.94 30.93 1.47
C ILE A 234 -6.28 29.98 2.49
N LEU A 235 -5.26 29.21 2.08
CA LEU A 235 -4.52 28.31 2.96
C LEU A 235 -3.79 29.06 4.10
N VAL A 236 -3.16 30.20 3.80
CA VAL A 236 -2.52 31.05 4.81
C VAL A 236 -3.56 31.65 5.77
N CYS A 237 -4.70 32.14 5.27
CA CYS A 237 -5.79 32.62 6.11
C CYS A 237 -6.28 31.52 7.07
N MET A 238 -6.51 30.31 6.57
CA MET A 238 -6.90 29.17 7.40
C MET A 238 -5.87 28.87 8.47
N LYS A 239 -4.57 28.93 8.14
CA LYS A 239 -3.51 28.69 9.12
C LYS A 239 -3.50 29.74 10.23
N ARG A 240 -3.71 31.02 9.89
CA ARG A 240 -3.79 32.10 10.88
C ARG A 240 -5.00 31.95 11.78
N LEU A 241 -6.15 31.52 11.23
CA LEU A 241 -7.34 31.23 12.03
C LEU A 241 -7.13 30.05 12.98
N GLU A 242 -6.36 29.03 12.58
CA GLU A 242 -5.98 27.91 13.43
C GLU A 242 -5.08 28.36 14.60
N VAL A 243 -4.12 29.27 14.36
CA VAL A 243 -3.27 29.86 15.43
C VAL A 243 -4.07 30.70 16.41
N LYS A 244 -5.15 31.35 15.94
CA LYS A 244 -6.08 32.12 16.80
C LYS A 244 -7.05 31.23 17.61
N GLU A 245 -6.86 29.90 17.60
CA GLU A 245 -7.70 28.90 18.27
C GLU A 245 -9.20 29.05 17.98
N LEU A 246 -9.56 29.46 16.75
CA LEU A 246 -10.96 29.51 16.35
C LEU A 246 -11.46 28.09 16.06
N GLU A 247 -12.25 27.55 17.00
CA GLU A 247 -12.73 26.15 16.99
C GLU A 247 -13.47 25.74 15.71
N LEU A 248 -14.04 26.68 14.95
CA LEU A 248 -14.81 26.37 13.74
C LEU A 248 -14.40 27.30 12.58
N CYS A 249 -13.42 26.86 11.79
CA CYS A 249 -13.05 27.54 10.56
C CYS A 249 -14.05 27.19 9.45
N ASN A 250 -14.80 28.16 8.93
CA ASN A 250 -15.66 27.98 7.76
C ASN A 250 -15.33 29.03 6.68
N PHE A 251 -15.90 28.88 5.47
CA PHE A 251 -15.61 29.78 4.35
C PHE A 251 -15.83 31.26 4.71
N ASN A 252 -16.89 31.56 5.46
CA ASN A 252 -17.18 32.93 5.90
C ASN A 252 -16.09 33.50 6.81
N SER A 253 -15.55 32.69 7.72
CA SER A 253 -14.47 33.08 8.63
C SER A 253 -13.17 33.30 7.86
N ILE A 254 -12.89 32.45 6.87
CA ILE A 254 -11.73 32.60 5.98
C ILE A 254 -11.83 33.88 5.16
N MET A 255 -13.01 34.21 4.63
CA MET A 255 -13.24 35.44 3.87
C MET A 255 -13.08 36.71 4.73
N LYS A 256 -13.45 36.66 6.02
CA LYS A 256 -13.21 37.77 6.96
C LYS A 256 -11.72 38.00 7.17
N GLU A 257 -10.94 36.94 7.39
CA GLU A 257 -9.49 37.04 7.53
C GLU A 257 -8.82 37.51 6.23
N TYR A 258 -9.26 36.99 5.08
CA TYR A 258 -8.79 37.41 3.76
C TYR A 258 -8.99 38.91 3.53
N LYS A 259 -10.19 39.42 3.88
CA LYS A 259 -10.48 40.86 3.81
C LYS A 259 -9.62 41.66 4.78
N SER A 260 -9.44 41.20 6.02
CA SER A 260 -8.57 41.85 7.00
C SER A 260 -7.12 41.98 6.52
N ILE A 261 -6.59 40.94 5.87
CA ILE A 261 -5.24 40.96 5.26
C ILE A 261 -5.18 41.98 4.13
N HIS A 262 -6.17 42.00 3.24
CA HIS A 262 -6.23 42.97 2.16
C HIS A 262 -6.26 44.41 2.69
N ASP A 263 -7.11 44.69 3.68
CA ASP A 263 -7.26 46.04 4.26
C ASP A 263 -5.98 46.49 4.99
N THR A 264 -5.29 45.57 5.68
CA THR A 264 -4.06 45.86 6.45
C THR A 264 -2.85 46.11 5.57
N PHE A 265 -2.69 45.30 4.52
CA PHE A 265 -1.48 45.30 3.69
C PHE A 265 -1.68 45.90 2.30
N GLN A 266 -2.90 46.32 1.97
CA GLN A 266 -3.28 46.90 0.67
C GLN A 266 -2.77 46.06 -0.50
N THR A 267 -3.08 44.76 -0.48
CA THR A 267 -2.69 43.86 -1.57
C THR A 267 -3.31 44.31 -2.89
N SER A 268 -2.58 44.26 -4.00
CA SER A 268 -3.08 44.66 -5.31
C SER A 268 -4.28 43.85 -5.78
N ASP A 269 -4.38 42.59 -5.34
CA ASP A 269 -5.39 41.65 -5.78
C ASP A 269 -6.43 41.42 -4.67
N TYR A 270 -7.68 41.80 -4.93
CA TYR A 270 -8.84 41.46 -4.10
C TYR A 270 -9.90 40.75 -4.96
N TYR A 271 -10.01 39.44 -4.79
CA TYR A 271 -10.92 38.62 -5.57
C TYR A 271 -12.35 38.66 -5.03
N ALA A 272 -13.31 38.56 -5.94
CA ALA A 272 -14.73 38.49 -5.59
C ALA A 272 -15.06 37.18 -4.84
N ARG A 273 -16.05 37.23 -3.95
CA ARG A 273 -16.45 36.11 -3.08
C ARG A 273 -16.73 34.81 -3.84
N ASN A 274 -17.38 34.89 -5.00
CA ASN A 274 -17.68 33.73 -5.86
C ASN A 274 -16.41 33.07 -6.42
N VAL A 275 -15.36 33.85 -6.71
CA VAL A 275 -14.07 33.33 -7.16
C VAL A 275 -13.34 32.66 -5.99
N CYS A 276 -13.36 33.27 -4.81
CA CYS A 276 -12.82 32.66 -3.60
C CYS A 276 -13.55 31.37 -3.22
N LEU A 277 -14.87 31.30 -3.43
CA LEU A 277 -15.64 30.09 -3.19
C LEU A 277 -15.21 28.95 -4.12
N ARG A 278 -15.00 29.23 -5.41
CA ARG A 278 -14.47 28.24 -6.35
C ARG A 278 -13.07 27.76 -5.98
N ALA A 279 -12.19 28.68 -5.55
CA ALA A 279 -10.86 28.32 -5.07
C ALA A 279 -10.92 27.45 -3.80
N PHE A 280 -11.84 27.75 -2.89
CA PHE A 280 -12.10 26.94 -1.71
C PHE A 280 -12.62 25.53 -2.04
N GLU A 281 -13.57 25.41 -2.97
CA GLU A 281 -14.07 24.12 -3.47
C GLU A 281 -12.94 23.31 -4.14
N HIS A 282 -12.08 23.95 -4.93
CA HIS A 282 -10.94 23.30 -5.54
C HIS A 282 -9.91 22.80 -4.51
N LEU A 283 -9.70 23.51 -3.41
CA LEU A 283 -8.85 23.05 -2.30
C LEU A 283 -9.43 21.81 -1.59
N LEU A 284 -10.77 21.70 -1.49
CA LEU A 284 -11.46 20.51 -0.99
C LEU A 284 -11.27 19.33 -1.95
N GLU A 285 -11.44 19.54 -3.26
CA GLU A 285 -11.23 18.50 -4.28
C GLU A 285 -9.78 17.99 -4.30
N ARG A 286 -8.80 18.89 -4.07
CA ARG A 286 -7.38 18.54 -3.93
C ARG A 286 -7.01 17.90 -2.59
N ALA A 287 -7.97 17.77 -1.67
CA ALA A 287 -7.78 17.26 -0.31
C ALA A 287 -6.67 17.98 0.48
N LEU A 288 -6.45 19.27 0.20
CA LEU A 288 -5.58 20.13 1.01
C LEU A 288 -6.33 20.64 2.25
N ILE A 289 -7.65 20.73 2.14
CA ILE A 289 -8.59 20.99 3.23
C ILE A 289 -9.66 19.90 3.23
N SER A 290 -10.26 19.65 4.40
CA SER A 290 -11.33 18.66 4.56
C SER A 290 -12.40 19.17 5.50
N PHE A 291 -13.64 18.77 5.30
CA PHE A 291 -14.69 19.00 6.29
C PHE A 291 -14.40 18.22 7.58
N GLU A 292 -14.72 18.81 8.72
CA GLU A 292 -14.61 18.09 10.00
C GLU A 292 -15.69 17.02 10.16
N ASP A 293 -16.87 17.28 9.61
CA ASP A 293 -18.02 16.38 9.65
C ASP A 293 -18.20 15.58 8.34
N ASN A 294 -18.18 14.25 8.44
CA ASN A 294 -18.54 13.35 7.34
C ASN A 294 -20.06 13.31 7.04
N LYS A 295 -20.91 13.88 7.90
CA LYS A 295 -22.38 13.74 7.86
C LYS A 295 -23.14 14.90 7.20
N GLY A 296 -22.45 15.90 6.67
CA GLY A 296 -23.06 17.16 6.21
C GLY A 296 -23.62 17.16 4.78
N HIS A 297 -24.47 16.20 4.40
CA HIS A 297 -25.07 16.16 3.04
C HIS A 297 -26.17 17.21 2.80
N GLY A 298 -26.50 18.07 3.78
CA GLY A 298 -27.61 19.05 3.69
C GLY A 298 -27.25 20.52 3.93
N GLN A 299 -26.00 20.84 4.31
CA GLN A 299 -25.57 22.24 4.52
C GLN A 299 -24.72 22.71 3.34
N SER A 300 -24.94 23.96 2.90
CA SER A 300 -24.10 24.60 1.87
C SER A 300 -22.64 24.62 2.33
N ALA A 301 -21.71 24.36 1.40
CA ALA A 301 -20.27 24.25 1.70
C ALA A 301 -19.69 25.44 2.47
N GLU A 302 -20.29 26.64 2.30
CA GLU A 302 -19.87 27.88 2.95
C GLU A 302 -19.95 27.89 4.48
N PHE A 303 -20.86 27.10 5.06
CA PHE A 303 -21.14 27.12 6.51
C PHE A 303 -20.53 25.92 7.24
N ARG A 304 -20.08 24.92 6.49
CA ARG A 304 -19.53 23.70 7.08
C ARG A 304 -18.14 23.99 7.65
N PRO A 305 -17.83 23.49 8.86
CA PRO A 305 -16.49 23.60 9.42
C PRO A 305 -15.50 22.77 8.59
N VAL A 306 -14.33 23.36 8.36
CA VAL A 306 -13.22 22.77 7.62
C VAL A 306 -11.94 22.85 8.42
N LYS A 307 -11.05 21.89 8.18
CA LYS A 307 -9.71 21.82 8.74
C LYS A 307 -8.66 21.70 7.65
N LEU A 308 -7.46 22.19 7.95
CA LEU A 308 -6.28 21.98 7.11
C LEU A 308 -5.81 20.52 7.23
N VAL A 309 -5.53 19.88 6.09
CA VAL A 309 -4.99 18.51 6.03
C VAL A 309 -3.46 18.52 5.89
N ILE A 310 -2.88 19.69 5.62
CA ILE A 310 -1.45 19.93 5.50
C ILE A 310 -0.87 20.45 6.81
N SER A 311 0.35 20.05 7.12
CA SER A 311 1.10 20.58 8.27
C SER A 311 1.64 21.99 7.99
N TRP A 312 1.99 22.70 9.05
CA TRP A 312 2.64 24.02 8.95
C TRP A 312 3.95 23.95 8.16
N HIS A 313 4.76 22.91 8.40
CA HIS A 313 6.02 22.71 7.69
C HIS A 313 5.81 22.49 6.19
N GLU A 314 4.81 21.69 5.80
CA GLU A 314 4.46 21.46 4.39
C GLU A 314 3.96 22.73 3.70
N LEU A 315 3.10 23.51 4.37
CA LEU A 315 2.61 24.79 3.83
C LEU A 315 3.77 25.77 3.63
N HIS A 316 4.63 25.93 4.63
CA HIS A 316 5.77 26.84 4.56
C HIS A 316 6.79 26.42 3.49
N GLN A 317 7.09 25.12 3.38
CA GLN A 317 7.95 24.59 2.32
C GLN A 317 7.30 24.75 0.94
N GLY A 318 6.00 24.50 0.84
CA GLY A 318 5.20 24.67 -0.38
C GLY A 318 5.31 26.10 -0.90
N LEU A 319 5.02 27.09 -0.05
CA LEU A 319 5.14 28.51 -0.36
C LEU A 319 6.55 28.87 -0.84
N LYS A 320 7.61 28.38 -0.17
CA LYS A 320 9.01 28.66 -0.56
C LYS A 320 9.39 28.10 -1.92
N SER A 321 8.79 26.97 -2.28
CA SER A 321 9.05 26.30 -3.55
C SER A 321 8.18 26.78 -4.71
N HIS A 322 7.17 27.60 -4.44
CA HIS A 322 6.20 28.07 -5.41
C HIS A 322 6.71 29.28 -6.21
N ARG A 323 6.68 29.19 -7.55
CA ARG A 323 7.36 30.15 -8.45
C ARG A 323 6.80 31.57 -8.40
N SER A 324 5.50 31.72 -8.16
CA SER A 324 4.79 33.00 -8.17
C SER A 324 4.14 33.33 -6.83
N CYS A 325 4.70 32.82 -5.72
CA CYS A 325 4.20 33.12 -4.38
C CYS A 325 4.41 34.60 -4.03
N PRO A 326 3.38 35.37 -3.67
CA PRO A 326 3.56 36.74 -3.20
C PRO A 326 4.43 36.80 -1.93
N ALA A 327 5.41 37.70 -1.91
CA ALA A 327 6.33 37.87 -0.78
C ALA A 327 5.62 38.19 0.56
N ILE A 328 4.40 38.74 0.49
CA ILE A 328 3.56 38.98 1.66
C ILE A 328 3.13 37.68 2.36
N LEU A 329 2.85 36.60 1.62
CA LEU A 329 2.44 35.33 2.22
C LEU A 329 3.55 34.74 3.08
N HIS A 330 4.82 34.89 2.66
CA HIS A 330 5.96 34.52 3.49
C HIS A 330 6.02 35.31 4.79
N LYS A 331 5.85 36.65 4.73
CA LYS A 331 5.85 37.50 5.92
C LYS A 331 4.69 37.18 6.87
N LEU A 332 3.53 36.82 6.33
CA LEU A 332 2.36 36.43 7.13
C LEU A 332 2.57 35.11 7.86
N MET A 333 3.30 34.18 7.26
CA MET A 333 3.67 32.91 7.89
C MET A 333 4.74 33.07 8.98
N ASP A 334 5.67 34.02 8.82
CA ASP A 334 6.78 34.23 9.75
C ASP A 334 6.41 35.09 10.97
N ARG A 335 5.35 35.89 10.91
CA ARG A 335 4.96 36.85 11.97
C ARG A 335 4.09 36.27 13.08
N GLU A 336 3.60 35.04 12.92
CA GLU A 336 2.70 34.38 13.87
C GLU A 336 3.17 32.95 14.24
N GLY A 337 4.47 32.66 14.03
CA GLY A 337 5.13 31.43 14.43
C GLY A 337 5.88 31.55 15.76
#